data_AF-A0A847NCC7-F1
#
_entry.id   AF-A0A847NCC7-F1
#
_cell.length_a   1.000
_cell.length_b   1.000
_cell.length_c   1.000
_cell.angle_alpha   90.00
_cell.angle_beta   90.00
_cell.angle_gamma   90.00
#
_symmetry.space_group_name_H-M   'P 1'
#
loop_
_entity.id
_entity.type
_entity.pdbx_description
1 polymer ?
#
loop_
_entity_poly.entity_id
_entity_poly.type
_entity_poly.pdbx_seq_one_letter_code
_entity_poly.pdbx_strand_id
1 'polypeptide(L)' 'MDRSEERKIIMNSYLNIMDFLSQAYGSNCEIVLHSIEDNKTSIIAIRNGEISGRKVGDELSLVGKR' A
#
# COMPACT_ATOMS: atom_id res chain seq x y z
N MET A 1 24.64 -6.18 -7.67
CA MET A 1 23.28 -5.99 -8.17
C MET A 1 23.00 -4.50 -8.17
N ASP A 2 22.37 -3.96 -9.21
CA ASP A 2 22.02 -2.54 -9.25
C ASP A 2 20.93 -2.23 -8.20
N ARG A 3 21.04 -1.07 -7.54
CA ARG A 3 20.12 -0.69 -6.44
C ARG A 3 18.68 -0.53 -6.93
N SER A 4 18.48 -0.14 -8.20
CA SER A 4 17.13 0.00 -8.75
C SER A 4 16.46 -1.37 -8.96
N GLU A 5 17.23 -2.38 -9.37
CA GLU A 5 16.72 -3.75 -9.54
C GLU A 5 16.36 -4.40 -8.21
N GLU A 6 17.17 -4.20 -7.17
CA GLU A 6 16.84 -4.64 -5.81
C GLU A 6 15.52 -4.03 -5.31
N ARG A 7 15.34 -2.72 -5.51
CA ARG A 7 14.09 -2.03 -5.13
C ARG A 7 12.88 -2.59 -5.87
N LYS A 8 13.00 -2.89 -7.17
CA LYS A 8 11.90 -3.50 -7.94
C LYS A 8 11.52 -4.88 -7.38
N ILE A 9 12.50 -5.71 -7.03
CA ILE A 9 12.25 -7.04 -6.46
C ILE A 9 11.51 -6.95 -5.13
N ILE A 10 11.95 -6.04 -4.25
CA ILE A 10 11.30 -5.80 -2.96
C ILE A 10 9.87 -5.29 -3.18
N MET A 11 9.67 -4.32 -4.07
CA MET A 11 8.35 -3.78 -4.38
C MET A 11 7.40 -4.86 -4.91
N ASN A 12 7.84 -5.68 -5.86
CA ASN A 12 7.04 -6.77 -6.40
C ASN A 12 6.64 -7.80 -5.33
N SER A 13 7.52 -8.05 -4.36
CA SER A 13 7.21 -8.93 -3.22
C SER A 13 6.05 -8.39 -2.39
N TYR A 14 6.02 -7.08 -2.12
CA TYR A 14 4.89 -6.44 -1.41
C TYR A 14 3.60 -6.47 -2.22
N LEU A 15 3.66 -6.21 -3.53
CA LEU A 15 2.46 -6.28 -4.39
C LEU A 15 1.85 -7.69 -4.40
N ASN A 16 2.68 -8.73 -4.45
CA ASN A 16 2.20 -10.12 -4.37
C ASN A 16 1.53 -10.42 -3.03
N ILE A 17 2.08 -9.91 -1.92
CA ILE A 17 1.47 -10.04 -0.59
C ILE A 17 0.12 -9.32 -0.55
N MET A 18 0.02 -8.11 -1.12
CA MET A 18 -1.25 -7.38 -1.20
C MET A 18 -2.29 -8.16 -1.99
N ASP A 19 -1.92 -8.76 -3.13
CA ASP A 19 -2.83 -9.58 -3.94
C ASP A 19 -3.32 -10.80 -3.16
N PHE A 20 -2.41 -11.48 -2.46
CA PHE A 20 -2.76 -12.60 -1.57
C PHE A 20 -3.74 -12.17 -0.47
N LEU A 21 -3.44 -11.08 0.24
CA LEU A 21 -4.31 -10.57 1.32
C LEU A 21 -5.69 -10.17 0.77
N SER A 22 -5.75 -9.57 -0.42
CA SER A 22 -7.02 -9.14 -1.01
C SER A 22 -7.92 -10.33 -1.36
N GLN A 23 -7.33 -11.45 -1.79
CA GLN A 23 -8.05 -12.70 -2.04
C GLN A 23 -8.44 -13.39 -0.74
N ALA A 24 -7.57 -13.38 0.27
CA ALA A 24 -7.81 -14.04 1.56
C ALA A 24 -8.93 -13.36 2.36
N TYR A 25 -8.96 -12.03 2.40
CA TYR A 25 -9.97 -11.24 3.12
C TYR A 25 -11.19 -10.86 2.27
N GLY A 26 -11.08 -10.99 0.95
CA GLY A 26 -12.13 -10.61 0.00
C GLY A 26 -12.31 -9.10 -0.13
N SER A 27 -13.40 -8.70 -0.81
CA SER A 27 -13.71 -7.30 -1.17
C SER A 27 -14.17 -6.42 0.00
N ASN A 28 -14.15 -6.92 1.23
CA ASN A 28 -14.61 -6.19 2.42
C ASN A 28 -13.45 -5.61 3.25
N CYS A 29 -12.21 -5.84 2.81
CA CYS A 29 -11.02 -5.34 3.49
C CYS A 29 -10.16 -4.52 2.52
N GLU A 30 -9.86 -3.28 2.90
CA GLU A 30 -8.94 -2.41 2.17
C GLU A 30 -7.50 -2.73 2.58
N ILE A 31 -6.62 -2.87 1.59
CA ILE A 31 -5.19 -3.12 1.81
C ILE A 31 -4.39 -2.00 1.18
N VAL A 32 -3.57 -1.35 2.00
CA VAL A 32 -2.83 -0.16 1.63
C VAL A 32 -1.33 -0.38 1.86
N LEU A 33 -0.52 -0.05 0.85
CA LEU A 33 0.92 0.01 0.99
C LEU A 33 1.35 1.49 1.01
N HIS A 34 1.98 1.89 2.10
CA HIS A 34 2.53 3.24 2.27
C HIS A 34 4.04 3.25 2.01
N SER A 35 4.51 4.29 1.31
CA SER A 35 5.91 4.72 1.39
C SER A 35 6.09 5.64 2.60
N ILE A 36 7.28 5.61 3.22
CA ILE A 36 7.67 6.51 4.33
C ILE A 36 8.93 7.31 3.94
N GLU A 37 9.20 7.42 2.64
CA GLU A 37 10.35 8.20 2.16
C GLU A 37 10.16 9.70 2.46
N ASP A 38 11.26 10.38 2.84
CA ASP A 38 11.34 11.82 3.08
C ASP A 38 10.28 12.40 4.05
N ASN A 39 9.91 11.63 5.08
CA ASN A 39 8.85 11.97 6.05
C ASN A 39 7.47 12.22 5.41
N LYS A 40 7.28 11.81 4.15
CA LYS A 40 6.00 11.87 3.45
C LYS A 40 5.42 10.47 3.39
N THR A 41 4.38 10.24 4.17
CA THR A 41 3.63 8.99 4.11
C THR A 41 2.57 9.08 3.03
N SER A 42 2.78 8.40 1.90
CA SER A 42 1.84 8.36 0.79
C SER A 42 1.48 6.93 0.41
N ILE A 43 0.23 6.72 -0.02
CA ILE A 43 -0.19 5.45 -0.59
C ILE A 43 0.52 5.25 -1.92
N ILE A 44 1.28 4.16 -2.06
CA ILE A 44 1.95 3.78 -3.31
C ILE A 44 1.28 2.61 -4.02
N ALA A 45 0.47 1.84 -3.31
CA ALA A 45 -0.41 0.83 -3.89
C ALA A 45 -1.63 0.60 -2.99
N ILE A 46 -2.75 0.24 -3.59
CA ILE A 46 -4.00 -0.03 -2.88
C ILE A 46 -4.77 -1.20 -3.51
N ARG A 47 -5.48 -1.97 -2.69
CA ARG A 47 -6.52 -2.95 -3.08
C ARG A 47 -7.80 -2.65 -2.32
N ASN A 48 -8.93 -2.79 -3.01
CA ASN A 48 -10.27 -2.49 -2.48
C ASN A 48 -10.42 -1.07 -1.91
N GLY A 49 -9.79 -0.08 -2.56
CA GLY A 49 -9.78 1.32 -2.11
C GLY A 49 -11.16 2.00 -2.14
N GLU A 50 -12.11 1.44 -2.89
CA GLU A 50 -13.51 1.86 -2.93
C GLU A 50 -14.23 1.77 -1.58
N ILE A 51 -13.72 0.96 -0.64
CA ILE A 51 -14.31 0.80 0.70
C ILE A 51 -14.20 2.10 1.50
N SER A 52 -13.05 2.78 1.45
CA SER A 52 -12.84 4.07 2.11
C SER A 52 -12.87 5.27 1.16
N GLY A 53 -12.82 5.02 -0.15
CA GLY A 53 -12.66 6.04 -1.20
C GLY A 53 -11.21 6.52 -1.38
N ARG A 54 -10.23 5.87 -0.73
CA ARG A 54 -8.81 6.21 -0.85
C ARG A 54 -8.22 5.77 -2.20
N LYS A 55 -7.15 6.45 -2.60
CA LYS A 55 -6.40 6.20 -3.83
C LYS A 55 -4.90 6.38 -3.64
N VAL A 56 -4.13 5.90 -4.62
CA VAL A 56 -2.67 6.15 -4.69
C VAL A 56 -2.40 7.65 -4.64
N GLY A 57 -1.44 8.03 -3.81
CA GLY A 57 -1.08 9.43 -3.55
C GLY A 57 -1.78 10.04 -2.33
N ASP A 58 -2.86 9.44 -1.80
CA ASP A 58 -3.46 9.93 -0.57
C ASP A 58 -2.48 9.80 0.61
N GLU A 59 -2.58 10.72 1.56
CA GLU A 59 -1.76 10.72 2.77
C GLU A 59 -2.29 9.73 3.81
N LEU A 60 -1.41 9.30 4.71
CA LEU A 60 -1.82 8.55 5.90
C LEU A 60 -2.67 9.45 6.81
N SER A 61 -4.00 9.35 6.73
CA SER A 61 -4.85 9.87 7.79
C SER A 61 -4.99 8.84 8.90
N LEU A 62 -4.25 9.04 9.98
CA LEU A 62 -4.49 8.35 11.24
C LEU A 62 -5.86 8.81 11.75
N VAL A 63 -6.91 7.99 11.58
CA VAL A 63 -8.13 8.17 12.37
C VAL A 63 -7.81 7.68 13.78
N GLY A 64 -7.24 8.61 14.53
CA GLY A 64 -6.71 8.48 15.88
C GLY A 64 -6.13 9.81 16.32
N LYS A 65 -6.78 10.93 15.97
CA LYS A 65 -6.57 12.18 16.70
C LYS A 65 -7.12 11.94 18.11
N ARG A 66 -6.23 11.82 19.09
CA ARG A 66 -6.58 12.11 20.48
C ARG A 66 -6.93 13.59 20.60
#